data_AF-A0A2T0MR76-F1
#
_entry.id   AF-A0A2T0MR76-F1
#
_cell.length_a   1.000
_cell.length_b   1.000
_cell.length_c   1.000
_cell.angle_alpha   90.00
_cell.angle_beta   90.00
_cell.angle_gamma   90.00
#
_symmetry.space_group_name_H-M   'P 1'
#
loop_
_entity.id
_entity.type
_entity.pdbx_description
1 polymer ?
#
loop_
_entity_poly.entity_id
_entity_poly.type
_entity_poly.pdbx_seq_one_letter_code
_entity_poly.pdbx_strand_id
1 'polypeptide(L)'
;MDELITFMRARLDEDERGGRDATPGPWSYDPGKEWYDGDDFVTMTNGQEFVGYGGLSPFRGAVCITGDAGHAQSAKDAEYIAAHDPARTLRETEARRRTLARHAPAAPTEAGRRTVARHGYDPQTETAPLPNAEPPSGAEPSGAEPSGAEPAGTEPAGTESAAEAEPDAPPRCQHDGQPWPCPDLRDLAAPYADHPGYREEWRP
;
A
#
# COMPACT_ATOMS: atom_id res chain seq x y z
N MET A 1 -14.15 14.32 -6.11
CA MET A 1 -13.82 12.88 -5.96
C MET A 1 -12.40 12.61 -6.41
N ASP A 2 -12.08 12.95 -7.66
CA ASP A 2 -10.82 12.55 -8.29
C ASP A 2 -9.57 13.21 -7.72
N GLU A 3 -9.66 14.43 -7.16
CA GLU A 3 -8.48 15.16 -6.69
C GLU A 3 -7.82 14.51 -5.46
N LEU A 4 -8.60 14.13 -4.44
CA LEU A 4 -8.07 13.41 -3.28
C LEU A 4 -7.51 12.05 -3.68
N ILE A 5 -8.21 11.30 -4.54
CA ILE A 5 -7.71 10.00 -5.04
C ILE A 5 -6.40 10.18 -5.80
N THR A 6 -6.31 11.19 -6.68
CA THR A 6 -5.12 11.51 -7.47
C THR A 6 -3.96 11.90 -6.56
N PHE A 7 -4.22 12.76 -5.57
CA PHE A 7 -3.25 13.12 -4.55
C PHE A 7 -2.73 11.89 -3.81
N MET A 8 -3.64 11.04 -3.32
CA MET A 8 -3.28 9.83 -2.57
C MET A 8 -2.46 8.84 -3.39
N ARG A 9 -2.81 8.62 -4.67
CA ARG A 9 -2.01 7.78 -5.57
C ARG A 9 -0.60 8.33 -5.71
N ALA A 10 -0.46 9.62 -5.98
CA ALA A 10 0.86 10.25 -6.12
C ALA A 10 1.71 10.12 -4.85
N ARG A 11 1.12 10.31 -3.66
CA ARG A 11 1.85 10.16 -2.38
C ARG A 11 2.27 8.71 -2.12
N LEU A 12 1.40 7.74 -2.41
CA LEU A 12 1.74 6.32 -2.27
C LEU A 12 2.82 5.88 -3.28
N ASP A 13 2.85 6.46 -4.48
CA ASP A 13 3.92 6.22 -5.46
C ASP A 13 5.25 6.85 -5.02
N GLU A 14 5.21 7.99 -4.32
CA GLU A 14 6.37 8.60 -3.68
C GLU A 14 6.92 7.74 -2.53
N ASP A 15 6.07 7.28 -1.62
CA ASP A 15 6.46 6.40 -0.51
C ASP A 15 7.05 5.08 -1.02
N GLU A 16 6.43 4.46 -2.03
CA GLU A 16 6.95 3.24 -2.64
C GLU A 16 8.33 3.46 -3.27
N ARG A 17 8.48 4.56 -4.03
CA ARG A 17 9.77 4.90 -4.66
C ARG A 17 10.84 5.13 -3.60
N GLY A 18 10.55 5.92 -2.56
CA GLY A 18 11.47 6.15 -1.46
C GLY A 18 11.88 4.84 -0.76
N GLY A 19 10.94 3.93 -0.54
CA GLY A 19 11.24 2.60 0.02
C GLY A 19 12.10 1.72 -0.90
N ARG A 20 11.90 1.78 -2.22
CA ARG A 20 12.71 1.00 -3.18
C ARG A 20 14.12 1.57 -3.39
N ASP A 21 14.27 2.88 -3.29
CA ASP A 21 15.56 3.57 -3.52
C ASP A 21 16.47 3.52 -2.28
N ALA A 22 15.90 3.30 -1.09
CA ALA A 22 16.64 3.15 0.16
C ALA A 22 17.40 1.80 0.26
N THR A 23 18.37 1.71 1.17
CA THR A 23 19.03 0.44 1.50
C THR A 23 17.98 -0.62 1.87
N PRO A 24 17.92 -1.78 1.18
CA PRO A 24 16.87 -2.76 1.43
C PRO A 24 16.81 -3.21 2.90
N GLY A 25 15.59 -3.23 3.44
CA GLY A 25 15.32 -3.76 4.78
C GLY A 25 15.29 -5.31 4.81
N PRO A 26 15.07 -5.92 5.99
CA PRO A 26 14.84 -5.24 7.26
C PRO A 26 16.12 -4.59 7.79
N TRP A 27 15.96 -3.38 8.34
CA TRP A 27 17.02 -2.78 9.12
C TRP A 27 17.00 -3.32 10.54
N SER A 28 18.12 -3.19 11.23
CA SER A 28 18.29 -3.77 12.54
C SER A 28 19.19 -2.89 13.41
N TYR A 29 18.85 -2.79 14.69
CA TYR A 29 19.67 -2.17 15.73
C TYR A 29 20.02 -3.26 16.76
N ASP A 30 21.30 -3.39 17.09
CA ASP A 30 21.79 -4.29 18.14
C ASP A 30 22.42 -3.50 19.28
N PRO A 31 21.71 -3.38 20.42
CA PRO A 31 22.25 -2.67 21.58
C PRO A 31 23.45 -3.40 22.21
N GLY A 32 23.53 -4.72 22.05
CA GLY A 32 24.63 -5.56 22.54
C GLY A 32 25.89 -5.40 21.72
N LYS A 33 25.79 -4.78 20.53
CA LYS A 33 26.93 -4.54 19.65
C LYS A 33 27.69 -5.85 19.35
N GLU A 34 27.00 -6.99 19.33
CA GLU A 34 27.59 -8.32 19.11
C GLU A 34 27.90 -8.55 17.63
N TRP A 35 27.42 -7.64 16.80
CA TRP A 35 27.45 -7.70 15.36
C TRP A 35 28.83 -7.46 14.72
N TYR A 36 29.84 -7.05 15.47
CA TYR A 36 31.17 -6.74 14.92
C TYR A 36 32.15 -7.88 15.17
N ASP A 37 32.41 -8.67 14.14
CA ASP A 37 33.50 -9.65 14.15
C ASP A 37 34.59 -9.28 13.10
N GLY A 38 34.79 -7.98 12.86
CA GLY A 38 35.80 -7.48 11.91
C GLY A 38 36.43 -6.18 12.37
N ASP A 39 37.76 -6.20 12.56
CA ASP A 39 38.58 -5.07 13.01
C ASP A 39 38.38 -3.78 12.17
N ASP A 40 38.03 -3.92 10.88
CA ASP A 40 37.88 -2.78 9.96
C ASP A 40 36.61 -1.95 10.20
N PHE A 41 35.48 -2.56 10.58
CA PHE A 41 34.23 -1.82 10.78
C PHE A 41 34.13 -1.22 12.19
N VAL A 42 34.67 -1.93 13.19
CA VAL A 42 34.82 -1.43 14.58
C VAL A 42 35.56 -0.09 14.59
N THR A 43 36.59 0.04 13.76
CA THR A 43 37.38 1.27 13.67
C THR A 43 36.57 2.47 13.15
N MET A 44 35.58 2.26 12.27
CA MET A 44 34.79 3.35 11.65
C MET A 44 33.63 3.86 12.51
N THR A 45 32.99 3.01 13.32
CA THR A 45 31.85 3.40 14.17
C THR A 45 32.20 3.48 15.66
N ASN A 46 33.50 3.47 15.97
CA ASN A 46 34.05 3.36 17.32
C ASN A 46 33.42 4.36 18.30
N GLY A 47 32.54 3.88 19.17
CA GLY A 47 31.87 4.69 20.19
C GLY A 47 30.56 5.33 19.74
N GLN A 48 29.90 4.82 18.70
CA GLN A 48 28.60 5.35 18.24
C GLN A 48 27.49 4.29 18.19
N GLU A 49 26.24 4.70 18.37
CA GLU A 49 25.04 3.92 18.05
C GLU A 49 24.70 4.08 16.55
N PHE A 50 24.22 3.02 15.91
CA PHE A 50 23.79 3.07 14.51
C PHE A 50 22.73 2.03 14.15
N VAL A 51 22.11 2.23 12.99
CA VAL A 51 21.21 1.27 12.33
C VAL A 51 21.92 0.54 11.20
N GLY A 52 21.82 -0.79 11.16
CA GLY A 52 22.45 -1.63 10.15
C GLY A 52 21.45 -2.42 9.31
N TYR A 53 21.98 -3.22 8.38
CA TYR A 53 21.22 -4.16 7.54
C TYR A 53 22.01 -5.45 7.30
N GLY A 54 21.36 -6.51 6.82
CA GLY A 54 22.04 -7.74 6.36
C GLY A 54 22.09 -8.94 7.33
N GLY A 55 21.36 -8.91 8.46
CA GLY A 55 21.21 -10.07 9.36
C GLY A 55 22.53 -10.55 10.03
N LEU A 56 22.63 -11.85 10.34
CA LEU A 56 23.77 -12.51 11.04
C LEU A 56 25.06 -12.63 10.19
N SER A 57 25.16 -11.95 9.04
CA SER A 57 26.26 -12.09 8.07
C SER A 57 27.35 -11.03 8.29
N PRO A 58 28.66 -11.34 8.09
CA PRO A 58 29.77 -10.47 8.49
C PRO A 58 30.02 -9.24 7.61
N PHE A 59 29.39 -9.13 6.43
CA PHE A 59 29.46 -7.91 5.61
C PHE A 59 28.27 -7.00 5.92
N ARG A 60 28.36 -6.31 7.06
CA ARG A 60 27.39 -5.34 7.56
C ARG A 60 27.71 -3.95 7.03
N GLY A 61 26.68 -3.19 6.68
CA GLY A 61 26.81 -1.75 6.43
C GLY A 61 26.03 -0.95 7.46
N ALA A 62 26.52 0.27 7.74
CA ALA A 62 25.80 1.25 8.55
C ALA A 62 24.87 2.06 7.63
N VAL A 63 23.59 2.13 8.00
CA VAL A 63 22.59 2.98 7.34
C VAL A 63 22.68 4.40 7.90
N CYS A 64 22.73 4.54 9.23
CA CYS A 64 22.69 5.82 9.91
C CYS A 64 23.35 5.71 11.28
N ILE A 65 24.21 6.67 11.62
CA ILE A 65 24.78 6.84 12.96
C ILE A 65 23.89 7.82 13.74
N THR A 66 23.43 7.42 14.91
CA THR A 66 22.43 8.18 15.70
C THR A 66 23.02 8.89 16.92
N GLY A 67 24.32 8.72 17.17
CA GLY A 67 25.07 9.46 18.20
C GLY A 67 25.97 8.56 19.01
N ASP A 68 26.37 9.02 20.20
CA ASP A 68 27.38 8.34 21.01
C ASP A 68 26.85 7.02 21.61
N ALA A 69 27.73 6.03 21.68
CA ALA A 69 27.45 4.73 22.27
C ALA A 69 27.10 4.86 23.76
N GLY A 70 26.06 4.14 24.17
CA GLY A 70 25.57 4.17 25.55
C GLY A 70 24.75 5.42 25.89
N HIS A 71 24.62 6.39 24.97
CA HIS A 71 23.69 7.50 25.14
C HIS A 71 22.24 7.01 24.93
N ALA A 72 21.40 7.15 25.95
CA ALA A 72 20.05 6.58 25.97
C ALA A 72 19.16 7.06 24.80
N GLN A 73 19.28 8.33 24.40
CA GLN A 73 18.51 8.85 23.27
C GLN A 73 19.02 8.30 21.94
N SER A 74 20.33 8.16 21.76
CA SER A 74 20.92 7.64 20.52
C SER A 74 20.53 6.19 20.27
N ALA A 75 20.43 5.39 21.34
CA ALA A 75 19.87 4.04 21.30
C ALA A 75 18.39 4.04 20.89
N LYS A 76 17.58 4.96 21.43
CA LYS A 76 16.15 5.10 21.08
C LYS A 76 15.94 5.52 19.64
N ASP A 77 16.78 6.42 19.13
CA ASP A 77 16.72 6.87 17.74
C ASP A 77 17.10 5.74 16.79
N ALA A 78 18.12 4.95 17.12
CA ALA A 78 18.51 3.77 16.32
C ALA A 78 17.40 2.71 16.30
N GLU A 79 16.81 2.41 17.46
CA GLU A 79 15.67 1.49 17.57
C GLU A 79 14.49 1.97 16.72
N TYR A 80 14.16 3.27 16.80
CA TYR A 80 13.06 3.85 16.03
C TYR A 80 13.31 3.78 14.53
N ILE A 81 14.50 4.18 14.07
CA ILE A 81 14.85 4.16 12.63
C ILE A 81 14.85 2.72 12.11
N ALA A 82 15.41 1.76 12.85
CA ALA A 82 15.40 0.35 12.47
C ALA A 82 13.96 -0.20 12.33
N ALA A 83 13.03 0.25 13.18
CA ALA A 83 11.62 -0.14 13.10
C ALA A 83 10.82 0.55 11.97
N HIS A 84 11.39 1.58 11.34
CA HIS A 84 10.81 2.32 10.21
C HIS A 84 11.62 2.09 8.93
N ASP A 85 11.98 0.83 8.70
CA ASP A 85 12.78 0.41 7.56
C ASP A 85 11.97 0.37 6.24
N PRO A 86 12.64 0.35 5.08
CA PRO A 86 11.96 0.36 3.79
C PRO A 86 11.04 -0.84 3.53
N ALA A 87 11.32 -2.03 4.08
CA ALA A 87 10.43 -3.18 3.94
C ALA A 87 9.10 -2.94 4.65
N ARG A 88 9.10 -2.21 5.79
CA ARG A 88 7.86 -1.76 6.43
C ARG A 88 7.12 -0.73 5.58
N THR A 89 7.80 0.30 5.07
CA THR A 89 7.21 1.33 4.19
C THR A 89 6.49 0.71 2.99
N LEU A 90 7.09 -0.29 2.35
CA LEU A 90 6.48 -0.99 1.21
C LEU A 90 5.22 -1.78 1.63
N ARG A 91 5.22 -2.45 2.78
CA ARG A 91 4.04 -3.15 3.31
C ARG A 91 2.90 -2.18 3.65
N GLU A 92 3.22 -1.05 4.27
CA GLU A 92 2.24 0.00 4.60
C GLU A 92 1.65 0.61 3.32
N THR A 93 2.49 0.95 2.35
CA THR A 93 2.06 1.52 1.06
C THR A 93 1.10 0.57 0.34
N GLU A 94 1.45 -0.72 0.26
CA GLU A 94 0.64 -1.74 -0.38
C GLU A 94 -0.70 -1.95 0.36
N ALA A 95 -0.70 -1.93 1.69
CA ALA A 95 -1.94 -1.95 2.47
C ALA A 95 -2.84 -0.73 2.21
N ARG A 96 -2.25 0.48 2.16
CA ARG A 96 -2.99 1.72 1.86
C ARG A 96 -3.54 1.74 0.44
N ARG A 97 -2.80 1.20 -0.54
CA ARG A 97 -3.29 1.03 -1.93
C ARG A 97 -4.51 0.13 -2.01
N ARG A 98 -4.51 -1.02 -1.30
CA ARG A 98 -5.69 -1.90 -1.23
C ARG A 98 -6.89 -1.21 -0.60
N THR A 99 -6.68 -0.39 0.44
CA THR A 99 -7.77 0.44 1.00
C THR A 99 -8.26 1.43 -0.04
N LEU A 100 -7.39 2.25 -0.63
CA LEU A 100 -7.77 3.25 -1.63
C LEU A 100 -8.54 2.62 -2.81
N ALA A 101 -8.16 1.42 -3.26
CA ALA A 101 -8.85 0.70 -4.32
C ALA A 101 -10.30 0.32 -3.98
N ARG A 102 -10.63 0.09 -2.69
CA ARG A 102 -12.01 -0.18 -2.23
C ARG A 102 -12.92 1.05 -2.27
N HIS A 103 -12.35 2.25 -2.22
CA HIS A 103 -13.10 3.51 -2.25
C HIS A 103 -13.06 4.22 -3.61
N ALA A 104 -12.13 3.85 -4.49
CA ALA A 104 -12.05 4.41 -5.83
C ALA A 104 -13.25 3.93 -6.67
N PRO A 105 -13.79 4.79 -7.57
CA PRO A 105 -14.84 4.37 -8.47
C PRO A 105 -14.36 3.17 -9.30
N ALA A 106 -15.23 2.17 -9.47
CA ALA A 106 -14.95 1.07 -10.39
C ALA A 106 -14.53 1.66 -11.74
N ALA A 107 -13.41 1.19 -12.30
CA ALA A 107 -12.97 1.60 -13.62
C ALA A 107 -14.18 1.45 -14.57
N PRO A 108 -14.46 2.45 -15.44
CA PRO A 108 -15.57 2.32 -16.37
C PRO A 108 -15.35 1.03 -17.15
N THR A 109 -16.27 0.07 -16.95
CA THR A 109 -16.27 -1.15 -17.73
C THR A 109 -16.35 -0.74 -19.19
N GLU A 110 -15.57 -1.41 -20.02
CA GLU A 110 -15.44 -1.11 -21.45
C GLU A 110 -16.80 -1.14 -22.20
N ALA A 111 -17.83 -1.71 -21.56
CA ALA A 111 -19.25 -1.68 -21.94
C ALA A 111 -19.90 -0.27 -22.00
N GLY A 112 -19.27 0.77 -21.43
CA GLY A 112 -19.80 2.14 -21.42
C GLY A 112 -19.36 3.03 -22.59
N ARG A 113 -18.43 2.57 -23.44
CA ARG A 113 -18.07 3.33 -24.66
C ARG A 113 -19.19 3.20 -25.68
N ARG A 114 -20.13 4.15 -25.67
CA ARG A 114 -20.91 4.48 -26.86
C ARG A 114 -19.91 4.81 -27.97
N THR A 115 -19.70 3.87 -28.87
CA THR A 115 -19.06 4.09 -30.16
C THR A 115 -19.87 5.14 -30.92
N VAL A 116 -19.42 6.39 -30.86
CA VAL A 116 -19.66 7.32 -31.98
C VAL A 116 -18.84 6.76 -33.14
N ALA A 117 -19.55 6.14 -34.08
CA ALA A 117 -18.98 5.61 -35.31
C ALA A 117 -18.18 6.71 -36.02
N ARG A 118 -16.85 6.62 -35.96
CA ARG A 118 -15.98 7.39 -36.84
C ARG A 118 -15.76 6.56 -38.09
N HIS A 119 -16.18 7.15 -39.20
CA HIS A 119 -15.88 6.78 -40.57
C HIS A 119 -14.51 6.11 -40.75
N GLY A 120 -14.52 4.95 -41.39
CA GLY A 120 -13.50 4.44 -42.32
C GLY A 120 -12.04 4.44 -41.83
N TYR A 121 -11.61 3.31 -41.27
CA TYR A 121 -10.21 2.87 -41.40
C TYR A 121 -10.18 1.34 -41.48
N ASP A 122 -9.72 0.83 -42.61
CA ASP A 122 -9.43 -0.58 -42.88
C ASP A 122 -7.91 -0.77 -42.89
N PRO A 123 -7.38 -1.64 -42.02
CA PRO A 123 -6.17 -2.35 -42.35
C PRO A 123 -6.34 -3.87 -42.14
N GLN A 124 -6.64 -4.59 -43.22
CA GLN A 124 -6.21 -5.98 -43.35
C GLN A 124 -4.68 -6.09 -43.30
N THR A 125 -4.21 -7.29 -42.94
CA THR A 125 -2.82 -7.74 -42.63
C THR A 125 -2.42 -7.47 -41.17
N GLU A 126 -2.04 -8.44 -40.33
CA GLU A 126 -1.44 -9.75 -40.57
C GLU A 126 -1.64 -10.62 -39.32
N THR A 127 -2.11 -11.85 -39.50
CA THR A 127 -2.25 -12.88 -38.48
C THR A 127 -0.94 -13.66 -38.33
N ALA A 128 -0.40 -13.76 -37.11
CA ALA A 128 0.56 -14.79 -36.73
C ALA A 128 0.08 -15.48 -35.44
N PRO A 129 -0.06 -16.82 -35.40
CA PRO A 129 -0.52 -17.52 -34.20
C PRO A 129 0.65 -17.79 -33.24
N LEU A 130 0.43 -17.53 -31.94
CA LEU A 130 1.29 -18.00 -30.85
C LEU A 130 1.04 -19.50 -30.58
N PRO A 131 2.04 -20.28 -30.15
CA PRO A 131 1.90 -21.72 -29.91
C PRO A 131 1.12 -22.01 -28.62
N ASN A 132 0.31 -23.07 -28.68
CA ASN A 132 -0.48 -23.60 -27.57
C ASN A 132 0.42 -23.99 -26.38
N ALA A 133 0.17 -23.38 -25.22
CA ALA A 133 0.62 -23.90 -23.93
C ALA A 133 -0.54 -24.69 -23.30
N GLU A 134 -0.35 -26.00 -23.12
CA GLU A 134 -1.29 -26.86 -22.39
C GLU A 134 -1.25 -26.50 -20.89
N PRO A 135 -2.40 -26.38 -20.21
CA PRO A 135 -2.44 -26.20 -18.76
C PRO A 135 -2.03 -27.50 -18.05
N PRO A 136 -1.29 -27.44 -16.92
CA PRO A 136 -0.93 -28.64 -16.17
C PRO A 136 -2.16 -29.26 -15.50
N SER A 137 -2.25 -30.58 -15.60
CA SER A 137 -3.20 -31.43 -14.88
C SER A 137 -2.92 -31.38 -13.38
N GLY A 138 -3.75 -30.63 -12.65
CA GLY A 138 -3.84 -30.70 -11.19
C GLY A 138 -5.05 -31.56 -10.81
N ALA A 139 -4.80 -32.68 -10.14
CA ALA A 139 -5.87 -33.46 -9.51
C ALA A 139 -6.41 -32.70 -8.29
N GLU A 140 -7.73 -32.50 -8.23
CA GLU A 140 -8.41 -31.89 -7.09
C GLU A 140 -8.32 -32.81 -5.85
N PRO A 141 -7.99 -32.30 -4.66
CA PRO A 141 -8.09 -33.08 -3.44
C PRO A 141 -9.56 -33.25 -3.03
N SER A 142 -9.97 -34.50 -2.81
CA SER A 142 -11.28 -34.87 -2.31
C SER A 142 -11.43 -34.42 -0.85
N GLY A 143 -12.05 -33.25 -0.62
CA GLY A 143 -12.52 -32.81 0.69
C GLY A 143 -13.97 -33.24 0.92
N ALA A 144 -14.22 -33.98 2.00
CA ALA A 144 -15.58 -34.27 2.44
C ALA A 144 -16.20 -33.02 3.09
N GLU A 145 -17.40 -32.63 2.64
CA GLU A 145 -18.14 -31.50 3.18
C GLU A 145 -18.60 -31.76 4.63
N PRO A 146 -18.44 -30.82 5.58
CA PRO A 146 -19.10 -30.91 6.87
C PRO A 146 -20.58 -30.54 6.70
N SER A 147 -21.47 -31.41 7.20
CA SER A 147 -22.90 -31.15 7.27
C SER A 147 -23.18 -30.06 8.31
N GLY A 148 -23.44 -28.84 7.84
CA GLY A 148 -23.93 -27.71 8.64
C GLY A 148 -25.40 -27.47 8.35
N ALA A 149 -26.24 -27.50 9.39
CA ALA A 149 -27.65 -27.13 9.27
C ALA A 149 -27.77 -25.61 9.06
N GLU A 150 -28.53 -25.19 8.05
CA GLU A 150 -28.86 -23.79 7.78
C GLU A 150 -29.68 -23.19 8.94
N PRO A 151 -29.29 -22.04 9.51
CA PRO A 151 -30.21 -21.28 10.34
C PRO A 151 -31.21 -20.56 9.43
N ALA A 152 -32.50 -20.67 9.76
CA ALA A 152 -33.57 -19.91 9.11
C ALA A 152 -33.37 -18.41 9.37
N GLY A 153 -32.80 -17.70 8.39
CA GLY A 153 -32.75 -16.25 8.36
C GLY A 153 -34.00 -15.69 7.70
N THR A 154 -34.80 -14.95 8.45
CA THR A 154 -35.87 -14.12 7.89
C THR A 154 -35.22 -12.87 7.29
N GLU A 155 -35.28 -12.70 5.97
CA GLU A 155 -34.88 -11.45 5.31
C GLU A 155 -35.77 -10.31 5.82
N PRO A 156 -35.22 -9.19 6.35
CA PRO A 156 -36.01 -7.99 6.46
C PRO A 156 -36.22 -7.43 5.05
N ALA A 157 -37.49 -7.22 4.69
CA ALA A 157 -37.84 -6.48 3.49
C ALA A 157 -37.28 -5.05 3.60
N GLY A 158 -36.12 -4.82 3.00
CA GLY A 158 -35.58 -3.49 2.78
C GLY A 158 -36.43 -2.80 1.73
N THR A 159 -37.33 -1.92 2.16
CA THR A 159 -37.91 -0.92 1.26
C THR A 159 -36.79 0.02 0.85
N GLU A 160 -36.30 -0.12 -0.38
CA GLU A 160 -35.50 0.89 -1.05
C GLU A 160 -36.37 2.13 -1.23
N SER A 161 -36.40 2.99 -0.21
CA SER A 161 -36.91 4.34 -0.37
C SER A 161 -35.90 5.07 -1.24
N ALA A 162 -36.22 5.16 -2.54
CA ALA A 162 -35.63 6.14 -3.44
C ALA A 162 -36.03 7.54 -2.93
N ALA A 163 -35.35 8.00 -1.88
CA ALA A 163 -35.37 9.39 -1.50
C ALA A 163 -34.89 10.18 -2.70
N GLU A 164 -35.74 11.08 -3.19
CA GLU A 164 -35.43 12.04 -4.24
C GLU A 164 -34.09 12.70 -3.90
N ALA A 165 -33.08 12.47 -4.73
CA ALA A 165 -31.75 13.01 -4.51
C ALA A 165 -31.84 14.54 -4.52
N GLU A 166 -31.53 15.18 -3.38
CA GLU A 166 -31.40 16.63 -3.34
C GLU A 166 -30.35 17.05 -4.38
N PRO A 167 -30.65 17.99 -5.28
CA PRO A 167 -29.83 18.28 -6.45
C PRO A 167 -28.43 18.84 -6.13
N ASP A 168 -28.19 19.26 -4.87
CA ASP A 168 -26.90 19.78 -4.38
C ASP A 168 -26.25 18.88 -3.30
N ALA A 169 -26.74 17.66 -3.08
CA ALA A 169 -26.11 16.77 -2.12
C ALA A 169 -24.67 16.41 -2.56
N PRO A 170 -23.68 16.41 -1.64
CA PRO A 170 -22.32 16.03 -1.98
C PRO A 170 -22.29 14.60 -2.54
N PRO A 171 -21.37 14.31 -3.48
CA PRO A 171 -21.25 12.96 -4.00
C PRO A 171 -21.04 11.98 -2.85
N ARG A 172 -21.60 10.79 -2.96
CA ARG A 172 -21.45 9.76 -1.92
C ARG A 172 -20.27 8.86 -2.23
N CYS A 173 -19.56 8.44 -1.20
CA CYS A 173 -18.55 7.40 -1.29
C CYS A 173 -19.20 6.06 -1.65
N GLN A 174 -18.58 5.33 -2.59
CA GLN A 174 -19.13 4.07 -3.09
C GLN A 174 -18.99 2.92 -2.08
N HIS A 175 -18.07 3.04 -1.12
CA HIS A 175 -17.81 1.99 -0.13
C HIS A 175 -18.86 1.96 0.99
N ASP A 176 -19.23 3.13 1.51
CA ASP A 176 -20.01 3.29 2.75
C ASP A 176 -21.21 4.26 2.63
N GLY A 177 -21.41 4.87 1.45
CA GLY A 177 -22.51 5.80 1.19
C GLY A 177 -22.39 7.16 1.91
N GLN A 178 -21.28 7.41 2.63
CA GLN A 178 -21.04 8.66 3.35
C GLN A 178 -20.76 9.82 2.38
N PRO A 179 -20.99 11.08 2.80
CA PRO A 179 -20.58 12.24 2.02
C PRO A 179 -19.09 12.16 1.65
N TRP A 180 -18.78 12.40 0.39
CA TRP A 180 -17.41 12.42 -0.10
C TRP A 180 -16.69 13.72 0.32
N PRO A 181 -15.39 13.65 0.70
CA PRO A 181 -14.61 12.44 0.96
C PRO A 181 -15.03 11.79 2.28
N CYS A 182 -15.19 10.46 2.28
CA CYS A 182 -15.59 9.72 3.47
C CYS A 182 -14.48 9.76 4.55
N PRO A 183 -14.84 9.57 5.84
CA PRO A 183 -13.87 9.60 6.95
C PRO A 183 -12.66 8.70 6.73
N ASP A 184 -12.88 7.46 6.26
CA ASP A 184 -11.79 6.50 5.99
C ASP A 184 -10.72 7.04 5.04
N LEU A 185 -11.12 7.79 4.00
CA LEU A 185 -10.18 8.38 3.05
C LEU A 185 -9.47 9.61 3.61
N ARG A 186 -10.12 10.36 4.49
CA ARG A 186 -9.48 11.47 5.21
C ARG A 186 -8.43 10.93 6.18
N ASP A 187 -8.74 9.88 6.91
CA ASP A 187 -7.81 9.19 7.81
C ASP A 187 -6.62 8.61 7.04
N LEU A 188 -6.87 8.02 5.86
CA LEU A 188 -5.81 7.52 5.00
C LEU A 188 -4.88 8.64 4.51
N ALA A 189 -5.41 9.85 4.31
CA ALA A 189 -4.66 11.02 3.83
C ALA A 189 -3.95 11.79 4.95
N ALA A 190 -4.34 11.59 6.21
CA ALA A 190 -3.81 12.33 7.36
C ALA A 190 -2.27 12.31 7.51
N PRO A 191 -1.54 11.22 7.19
CA PRO A 191 -0.08 11.23 7.25
C PRO A 191 0.60 12.26 6.32
N TYR A 192 -0.12 12.76 5.32
CA TYR A 192 0.38 13.74 4.36
C TYR A 192 -0.11 15.17 4.63
N ALA A 193 -0.64 15.46 5.82
CA ALA A 193 -1.21 16.77 6.15
C ALA A 193 -0.22 17.94 6.00
N ASP A 194 1.09 17.68 6.16
CA ASP A 194 2.15 18.68 5.99
C ASP A 194 2.61 18.83 4.53
N HIS A 195 2.06 18.05 3.61
CA HIS A 195 2.44 18.12 2.20
C HIS A 195 1.85 19.39 1.54
N PRO A 196 2.61 20.18 0.75
CA PRO A 196 2.12 21.45 0.17
C PRO A 196 0.88 21.33 -0.72
N GLY A 197 0.69 20.18 -1.35
CA GLY A 197 -0.50 19.85 -2.16
C GLY A 197 -1.69 19.29 -1.37
N TYR A 198 -1.57 19.14 -0.04
CA TYR A 198 -2.66 18.74 0.83
C TYR A 198 -3.67 19.87 0.99
N ARG A 199 -4.97 19.56 1.07
CA ARG A 199 -6.03 20.55 1.28
C ARG A 199 -6.66 20.36 2.64
N GLU A 200 -6.92 21.48 3.33
CA GLU A 200 -7.56 21.47 4.66
C GLU A 200 -8.93 20.77 4.68
N GLU A 201 -9.66 20.79 3.56
CA GLU A 201 -10.94 20.07 3.41
C GLU A 201 -10.82 18.54 3.49
N TRP A 202 -9.61 17.99 3.38
CA TRP A 202 -9.31 16.56 3.52
C TRP A 202 -8.90 16.16 4.93
N ARG A 203 -8.72 17.13 5.83
CA ARG A 203 -8.40 16.87 7.24
C ARG A 203 -9.58 16.14 7.91
N PRO A 204 -9.32 15.06 8.68
CA PRO A 204 -10.36 14.36 9.44
C PRO A 204 -11.15 15.30 10.37
#